data_AF-A0A9X1ZG76-F1
#
_entry.id   AF-A0A9X1ZG76-F1
#
_cell.length_a   1.000
_cell.length_b   1.000
_cell.length_c   1.000
_cell.angle_alpha   90.00
_cell.angle_beta   90.00
_cell.angle_gamma   90.00
#
_symmetry.space_group_name_H-M   'P 1'
#
loop_
_entity.id
_entity.type
_entity.pdbx_description
1 polymer ?
#
loop_
_entity_poly.entity_id
_entity_poly.type
_entity_poly.pdbx_seq_one_letter_code
_entity_poly.pdbx_strand_id
1 'polypeptide(L)'
;MNKIITFVFSFVFFVVSGCESTPKSSLQYYSTEQANYIIHSNISKIPLKKELKRFMVQPVNKTQECLIEELDDGQYELDSSIQIYWDGQCKDGFAIGIGRAFAIGDYTDMEQIYQVGQLGKAVNHKPVVAIDYIRNTSMRGVIDVENTISFSGHMQVIEDDTNHFGVINSMGYIENDNYAIQISSPFDTVNRYMSHRGDGVIYVTEDYSSDFKSIKLKLTFLDFETKINLGFAAIQYRETGNWAYHEMSPTNQYLQKVSIENSFFNSSIESEKTVLVAEHKAKQDYQEAIDLERIYTNRVCSKENLDVPKGMTKNKYTKICVYNDQFRSKFEAAKAEFDLSLARKREEHRSKQEMQLKLRNTKAVESQARAAQSQADSARRQADAAVSQSLNSNRQVYCQKAGPLIMCN
;
A
#
# COMPACT_ATOMS: atom_id res chain seq x y z
N MET A 1 19.55 17.76 -25.31
CA MET A 1 20.04 19.16 -25.42
C MET A 1 20.21 19.71 -24.02
N ASN A 2 21.48 19.95 -23.65
CA ASN A 2 21.91 20.48 -22.36
C ASN A 2 21.49 21.94 -22.18
N LYS A 3 21.03 22.29 -20.97
CA LYS A 3 21.33 23.61 -20.39
C LYS A 3 21.78 23.44 -18.94
N ILE A 4 23.10 23.51 -18.83
CA ILE A 4 23.88 23.69 -17.62
C ILE A 4 23.56 25.10 -17.09
N ILE A 5 23.09 25.21 -15.86
CA ILE A 5 23.08 26.48 -15.12
C ILE A 5 24.08 26.34 -13.99
N THR A 6 25.23 26.98 -14.23
CA THR A 6 26.29 27.26 -13.27
C THR A 6 25.75 28.17 -12.18
N PHE A 7 25.67 27.69 -10.94
CA PHE A 7 25.47 28.56 -9.78
C PHE A 7 26.78 28.68 -9.00
N VAL A 8 27.29 29.91 -8.98
CA VAL A 8 28.54 30.31 -8.34
C VAL A 8 28.36 30.30 -6.83
N PHE A 9 29.25 29.57 -6.16
CA PHE A 9 29.49 29.63 -4.72
C PHE A 9 29.88 31.06 -4.31
N SER A 10 29.12 31.68 -3.41
CA SER A 10 29.61 32.77 -2.56
C SER A 10 29.44 32.37 -1.11
N PHE A 11 30.56 31.95 -0.54
CA PHE A 11 30.77 31.72 0.88
C PHE A 11 30.78 33.08 1.59
N VAL A 12 29.78 33.33 2.45
CA VAL A 12 29.87 34.36 3.49
C VAL A 12 29.58 33.67 4.81
N PHE A 13 30.65 33.45 5.57
CA PHE A 13 30.61 33.05 6.98
C PHE A 13 30.11 34.25 7.80
N PHE A 14 28.86 34.20 8.28
CA PHE A 14 28.45 34.96 9.45
C PHE A 14 28.31 33.99 10.63
N VAL A 15 29.34 33.99 11.48
CA VAL A 15 29.29 33.35 12.80
C VAL A 15 28.51 34.28 13.71
N VAL A 16 27.19 34.08 13.79
CA VAL A 16 26.38 34.66 14.86
C VAL A 16 26.23 33.60 15.94
N SER A 17 27.08 33.69 16.96
CA SER A 17 26.92 32.99 18.22
C SER A 17 25.74 33.58 18.98
N GLY A 18 24.54 33.12 18.67
CA GLY A 18 23.35 33.29 19.50
C GLY A 18 23.13 32.02 20.32
N CYS A 19 23.30 32.11 21.64
CA CYS A 19 22.71 31.14 22.56
C CYS A 19 21.19 31.25 22.44
N GLU A 20 20.58 30.44 21.58
CA GLU A 20 19.13 30.33 21.52
C GLU A 20 18.67 29.44 22.67
N SER A 21 18.14 30.09 23.68
CA SER A 21 17.29 29.52 24.72
C SER A 21 16.24 28.58 24.12
N THR A 22 16.36 27.28 24.43
CA THR A 22 15.29 26.27 24.50
C THR A 22 14.17 26.34 23.45
N PRO A 23 14.10 25.41 22.47
CA PRO A 23 12.90 25.27 21.67
C PRO A 23 11.81 24.54 22.47
N LYS A 24 10.96 25.30 23.16
CA LYS A 24 9.58 24.84 23.45
C LYS A 24 8.71 25.17 22.24
N SER A 25 8.91 24.47 21.14
CA SER A 25 7.89 24.41 20.08
C SER A 25 6.85 23.38 20.56
N SER A 26 5.82 23.83 21.26
CA SER A 26 4.64 22.99 21.50
C SER A 26 4.05 22.65 20.14
N LEU A 27 3.93 21.36 19.82
CA LEU A 27 3.31 20.91 18.58
C LEU A 27 1.91 21.53 18.47
N GLN A 28 1.54 21.99 17.28
CA GLN A 28 0.18 22.45 17.02
C GLN A 28 -0.80 21.31 17.32
N TYR A 29 -1.81 21.60 18.15
CA TYR A 29 -2.82 20.63 18.54
C TYR A 29 -4.08 20.79 17.70
N TYR A 30 -4.65 19.68 17.24
CA TYR A 30 -5.94 19.60 16.57
C TYR A 30 -6.86 18.63 17.31
N SER A 31 -8.07 19.07 17.64
CA SER A 31 -9.14 18.16 18.06
C SER A 31 -9.62 17.30 16.89
N THR A 32 -10.32 16.21 17.17
CA THR A 32 -10.93 15.38 16.12
C THR A 32 -11.88 16.18 15.22
N GLU A 33 -12.65 17.09 15.78
CA GLU A 33 -13.57 17.96 15.02
C GLU A 33 -12.81 18.89 14.06
N GLN A 34 -11.74 19.53 14.53
CA GLN A 34 -10.93 20.43 13.70
C GLN A 34 -10.24 19.69 12.55
N ALA A 35 -9.69 18.51 12.85
CA ALA A 35 -9.01 17.71 11.85
C ALA A 35 -9.99 17.17 10.78
N ASN A 36 -11.19 16.75 11.19
CA ASN A 36 -12.25 16.35 10.25
C ASN A 36 -12.73 17.53 9.39
N TYR A 37 -12.88 18.72 9.98
CA TYR A 37 -13.23 19.93 9.22
C TYR A 37 -12.23 20.20 8.10
N ILE A 38 -10.93 20.11 8.40
CA ILE A 38 -9.87 20.30 7.39
C ILE A 38 -9.99 19.28 6.26
N ILE A 39 -10.13 17.99 6.59
CA ILE A 39 -10.31 16.93 5.58
C ILE A 39 -11.50 17.25 4.68
N HIS A 40 -12.68 17.48 5.26
CA HIS A 40 -13.90 17.69 4.47
C HIS A 40 -13.91 19.01 3.69
N SER A 41 -13.21 20.04 4.18
CA SER A 41 -13.06 21.31 3.45
C SER A 41 -12.19 21.19 2.19
N ASN A 42 -11.35 20.16 2.12
CA ASN A 42 -10.43 19.90 1.01
C ASN A 42 -10.98 18.91 -0.03
N ILE A 43 -12.18 18.34 0.19
CA ILE A 43 -12.80 17.38 -0.72
C ILE A 43 -13.28 18.08 -1.99
N SER A 44 -12.94 17.52 -3.15
CA SER A 44 -13.45 17.96 -4.43
C SER A 44 -14.93 17.58 -4.58
N LYS A 45 -15.71 18.35 -5.33
CA LYS A 45 -17.13 18.02 -5.57
C LYS A 45 -17.26 16.61 -6.15
N ILE A 46 -18.07 15.78 -5.49
CA ILE A 46 -18.39 14.43 -5.95
C ILE A 46 -19.15 14.56 -7.29
N PRO A 47 -18.67 13.97 -8.40
CA PRO A 47 -19.35 14.00 -9.68
C PRO A 47 -20.68 13.26 -9.59
N LEU A 48 -21.60 13.61 -10.49
CA LEU A 48 -22.88 12.90 -10.58
C LEU A 48 -22.65 11.44 -10.97
N LYS A 49 -23.31 10.55 -10.22
CA LYS A 49 -23.39 9.12 -10.51
C LYS A 49 -23.90 8.91 -11.94
N LYS A 50 -23.14 8.19 -12.77
CA LYS A 50 -23.61 7.76 -14.09
C LYS A 50 -24.69 6.70 -13.92
N GLU A 51 -25.78 6.83 -14.68
CA GLU A 51 -26.83 5.80 -14.72
C GLU A 51 -26.33 4.56 -15.45
N LEU A 52 -26.55 3.39 -14.84
CA LEU A 52 -26.27 2.12 -15.47
C LEU A 52 -27.27 1.84 -16.59
N LYS A 53 -26.76 1.57 -17.79
CA LYS A 53 -27.61 1.17 -18.93
C LYS A 53 -27.48 -0.32 -19.19
N ARG A 54 -28.61 -0.97 -19.46
CA ARG A 54 -28.68 -2.38 -19.87
C ARG A 54 -29.24 -2.48 -21.26
N PHE A 55 -28.68 -3.35 -22.07
CA PHE A 55 -29.16 -3.59 -23.43
C PHE A 55 -28.91 -5.04 -23.83
N MET A 56 -29.69 -5.50 -24.81
CA MET A 56 -29.60 -6.86 -25.33
C MET A 56 -28.80 -6.85 -26.63
N VAL A 57 -27.84 -7.74 -26.77
CA VAL A 57 -26.98 -7.85 -27.96
C VAL A 57 -27.17 -9.22 -28.61
N GLN A 58 -27.29 -9.24 -29.94
CA GLN A 58 -27.23 -10.47 -30.73
C GLN A 58 -25.76 -10.77 -31.09
N PRO A 59 -25.18 -11.90 -30.63
CA PRO A 59 -23.81 -12.24 -30.95
C PRO A 59 -23.62 -12.55 -32.44
N VAL A 60 -22.54 -12.03 -33.04
CA VAL A 60 -22.29 -12.10 -34.49
C VAL A 60 -22.04 -13.53 -35.00
N ASN A 61 -21.63 -14.44 -34.11
CA ASN A 61 -21.39 -15.84 -34.43
C ASN A 61 -22.64 -16.74 -34.33
N LYS A 62 -23.79 -16.20 -33.90
CA LYS A 62 -25.04 -16.94 -33.77
C LYS A 62 -25.98 -16.59 -34.92
N THR A 63 -26.28 -17.59 -35.75
CA THR A 63 -27.22 -17.46 -36.87
C THR A 63 -28.69 -17.52 -36.44
N GLN A 64 -28.96 -18.15 -35.30
CA GLN A 64 -30.25 -18.12 -34.63
C GLN A 64 -30.27 -17.01 -33.58
N GLU A 65 -31.46 -16.52 -33.23
CA GLU A 65 -31.63 -15.57 -32.14
C GLU A 65 -31.06 -16.11 -30.83
N CYS A 66 -30.21 -15.32 -30.18
CA CYS A 66 -29.47 -15.70 -28.98
C CYS A 66 -29.01 -14.45 -28.22
N LEU A 67 -29.96 -13.63 -27.81
CA LEU A 67 -29.69 -12.37 -27.12
C LEU A 67 -28.98 -12.59 -25.78
N ILE A 68 -27.97 -11.77 -25.51
CA ILE A 68 -27.27 -11.66 -24.23
C ILE A 68 -27.46 -10.26 -23.67
N GLU A 69 -27.68 -10.16 -22.35
CA GLU A 69 -27.66 -8.88 -21.64
C GLU A 69 -26.21 -8.41 -21.45
N GLU A 70 -25.95 -7.16 -21.83
CA GLU A 70 -24.69 -6.45 -21.59
C GLU A 70 -24.97 -5.18 -20.76
N LEU A 71 -23.94 -4.74 -20.02
CA LEU A 71 -24.00 -3.58 -19.14
C LEU A 71 -23.09 -2.48 -19.70
N ASP A 72 -23.63 -1.28 -19.87
CA ASP A 72 -22.87 -0.07 -20.19
C ASP A 72 -22.76 0.76 -18.90
N ASP A 73 -21.54 0.76 -18.35
CA ASP A 73 -21.14 1.52 -17.16
C ASP A 73 -20.58 2.91 -17.51
N GLY A 74 -20.67 3.32 -18.77
CA GLY A 74 -20.15 4.58 -19.29
C GLY A 74 -18.63 4.67 -19.35
N GLN A 75 -17.89 3.57 -19.16
CA GLN A 75 -16.48 3.43 -19.57
C GLN A 75 -16.35 2.76 -20.94
N TYR A 76 -17.34 1.98 -21.32
CA TYR A 76 -17.45 1.31 -22.61
C TYR A 76 -18.74 1.77 -23.28
N GLU A 77 -18.73 2.97 -23.88
CA GLU A 77 -19.73 3.21 -24.93
C GLU A 77 -19.48 2.14 -25.99
N LEU A 78 -20.41 1.19 -26.16
CA LEU A 78 -20.35 0.30 -27.30
C LEU A 78 -20.52 1.15 -28.54
N ASP A 79 -19.39 1.60 -29.07
CA ASP A 79 -19.32 2.06 -30.43
C ASP A 79 -19.77 0.89 -31.32
N SER A 80 -20.43 1.25 -32.41
CA SER A 80 -20.80 0.40 -33.53
C SER A 80 -19.68 -0.50 -34.06
N SER A 81 -18.42 -0.22 -33.74
CA SER A 81 -17.25 -1.02 -34.09
C SER A 81 -17.05 -2.28 -33.23
N ILE A 82 -17.69 -2.39 -32.06
CA ILE A 82 -17.54 -3.55 -31.17
C ILE A 82 -18.40 -4.72 -31.63
N GLN A 83 -17.76 -5.83 -31.92
CA GLN A 83 -18.40 -7.11 -32.24
C GLN A 83 -18.43 -8.00 -31.01
N ILE A 84 -19.63 -8.46 -30.67
CA ILE A 84 -19.85 -9.37 -29.55
C ILE A 84 -20.04 -10.80 -30.06
N TYR A 85 -19.34 -11.75 -29.45
CA TYR A 85 -19.42 -13.18 -29.75
C TYR A 85 -19.85 -13.95 -28.50
N TRP A 86 -20.56 -15.07 -28.68
CA TRP A 86 -21.01 -15.93 -27.58
C TRP A 86 -20.63 -17.40 -27.82
N ASP A 87 -19.78 -17.94 -26.95
CA ASP A 87 -19.55 -19.38 -26.81
C ASP A 87 -20.36 -19.96 -25.64
N GLY A 88 -21.64 -20.18 -25.91
CA GLY A 88 -22.55 -20.85 -25.00
C GLY A 88 -23.79 -21.36 -25.71
N GLN A 89 -24.69 -21.97 -24.93
CA GLN A 89 -25.96 -22.46 -25.42
C GLN A 89 -26.95 -21.30 -25.63
N CYS A 90 -27.92 -21.54 -26.50
CA CYS A 90 -29.03 -20.64 -26.77
C CYS A 90 -30.32 -21.43 -26.67
N LYS A 91 -31.35 -20.84 -26.06
CA LYS A 91 -32.69 -21.43 -25.95
C LYS A 91 -33.73 -20.30 -26.01
N ASP A 92 -34.77 -20.52 -26.79
CA ASP A 92 -35.91 -19.61 -26.93
C ASP A 92 -35.52 -18.16 -27.31
N GLY A 93 -34.48 -18.00 -28.14
CA GLY A 93 -33.99 -16.70 -28.57
C GLY A 93 -32.94 -16.04 -27.65
N PHE A 94 -32.56 -16.70 -26.55
CA PHE A 94 -31.66 -16.12 -25.56
C PHE A 94 -30.49 -17.02 -25.22
N ALA A 95 -29.36 -16.44 -24.80
CA ALA A 95 -28.28 -17.20 -24.19
C ALA A 95 -28.70 -17.79 -22.84
N ILE A 96 -28.17 -18.97 -22.52
CA ILE A 96 -28.44 -19.66 -21.25
C ILE A 96 -27.21 -20.41 -20.74
N GLY A 97 -27.14 -20.60 -19.42
CA GLY A 97 -26.14 -21.42 -18.76
C GLY A 97 -24.74 -20.80 -18.76
N ILE A 98 -23.71 -21.63 -18.58
CA ILE A 98 -22.31 -21.18 -18.59
C ILE A 98 -21.85 -20.98 -20.03
N GLY A 99 -21.27 -19.82 -20.30
CA GLY A 99 -20.62 -19.53 -21.57
C GLY A 99 -19.55 -18.46 -21.45
N ARG A 100 -19.00 -18.06 -22.59
CA ARG A 100 -18.00 -17.00 -22.71
C ARG A 100 -18.44 -15.98 -23.74
N ALA A 101 -18.50 -14.72 -23.32
CA ALA A 101 -18.66 -13.59 -24.21
C ALA A 101 -17.29 -13.04 -24.61
N PHE A 102 -17.19 -12.54 -25.83
CA PHE A 102 -16.01 -11.83 -26.33
C PHE A 102 -16.47 -10.50 -26.90
N ALA A 103 -15.81 -9.42 -26.50
CA ALA A 103 -15.98 -8.10 -27.05
C ALA A 103 -14.71 -7.70 -27.80
N ILE A 104 -14.82 -7.59 -29.13
CA ILE A 104 -13.68 -7.31 -30.01
C ILE A 104 -14.00 -6.06 -30.83
N GLY A 105 -13.16 -5.03 -30.74
CA GLY A 105 -13.23 -3.79 -31.50
C GLY A 105 -11.84 -3.17 -31.66
N ASP A 106 -11.78 -1.93 -32.15
CA ASP A 106 -10.50 -1.25 -32.42
C ASP A 106 -9.65 -1.02 -31.16
N TYR A 107 -10.31 -0.80 -30.03
CA TYR A 107 -9.68 -0.55 -28.72
C TYR A 107 -10.16 -1.50 -27.63
N THR A 108 -10.80 -2.61 -28.03
CA THR A 108 -11.37 -3.58 -27.10
C THR A 108 -10.99 -4.99 -27.55
N ASP A 109 -10.34 -5.75 -26.66
CA ASP A 109 -10.16 -7.19 -26.78
C ASP A 109 -10.36 -7.76 -25.39
N MET A 110 -11.65 -7.90 -25.03
CA MET A 110 -12.08 -8.35 -23.73
C MET A 110 -12.88 -9.64 -23.87
N GLU A 111 -12.82 -10.48 -22.86
CA GLU A 111 -13.69 -11.62 -22.73
C GLU A 111 -14.14 -11.83 -21.31
N GLN A 112 -15.31 -12.45 -21.18
CA GLN A 112 -15.90 -12.75 -19.90
C GLN A 112 -16.48 -14.17 -19.92
N ILE A 113 -16.10 -15.00 -18.94
CA ILE A 113 -16.75 -16.28 -18.68
C ILE A 113 -17.75 -16.07 -17.56
N TYR A 114 -18.98 -16.48 -17.79
CA TYR A 114 -20.03 -16.33 -16.80
C TYR A 114 -21.25 -17.21 -17.05
N GLN A 115 -22.13 -17.24 -16.06
CA GLN A 115 -23.45 -17.86 -16.15
C GLN A 115 -24.53 -16.84 -16.54
N VAL A 116 -25.33 -17.21 -17.54
CA VAL A 116 -26.54 -16.51 -17.97
C VAL A 116 -27.77 -17.21 -17.42
N GLY A 117 -28.70 -16.42 -16.89
CA GLY A 117 -29.99 -16.86 -16.35
C GLY A 117 -31.03 -17.11 -17.43
N GLN A 118 -32.30 -17.06 -17.04
CA GLN A 118 -33.41 -17.16 -17.99
C GLN A 118 -33.53 -15.89 -18.83
N LEU A 119 -33.97 -16.05 -20.09
CA LEU A 119 -34.22 -14.96 -21.03
C LEU A 119 -32.98 -14.07 -21.26
N GLY A 120 -31.78 -14.65 -21.22
CA GLY A 120 -30.54 -13.94 -21.55
C GLY A 120 -30.06 -12.96 -20.48
N LYS A 121 -30.78 -12.85 -19.36
CA LYS A 121 -30.45 -11.94 -18.26
C LYS A 121 -29.29 -12.47 -17.43
N ALA A 122 -28.51 -11.56 -16.85
CA ALA A 122 -27.56 -11.93 -15.82
C ALA A 122 -28.28 -12.61 -14.64
N VAL A 123 -27.65 -13.63 -14.05
CA VAL A 123 -28.10 -14.20 -12.78
C VAL A 123 -27.75 -13.20 -11.67
N ASN A 124 -28.64 -13.00 -10.71
CA ASN A 124 -28.28 -12.30 -9.46
C ASN A 124 -27.23 -13.16 -8.76
N HIS A 125 -26.09 -12.60 -8.37
CA HIS A 125 -24.95 -13.35 -7.88
C HIS A 125 -24.32 -14.25 -8.96
N LYS A 126 -23.42 -13.65 -9.74
CA LYS A 126 -22.83 -14.25 -10.94
C LYS A 126 -21.31 -14.38 -10.77
N PRO A 127 -20.76 -15.60 -10.58
CA PRO A 127 -19.32 -15.77 -10.72
C PRO A 127 -18.90 -15.39 -12.14
N VAL A 128 -17.80 -14.66 -12.22
CA VAL A 128 -17.29 -14.07 -13.45
C VAL A 128 -15.76 -14.17 -13.49
N VAL A 129 -15.27 -14.46 -14.68
CA VAL A 129 -13.86 -14.30 -15.06
C VAL A 129 -13.83 -13.30 -16.20
N ALA A 130 -13.16 -12.18 -16.04
CA ALA A 130 -12.98 -11.18 -17.09
C ALA A 130 -11.50 -10.99 -17.39
N ILE A 131 -11.14 -10.87 -18.66
CA ILE A 131 -9.78 -10.59 -19.11
C ILE A 131 -9.85 -9.49 -20.17
N ASP A 132 -9.11 -8.41 -19.96
CA ASP A 132 -8.87 -7.35 -20.95
C ASP A 132 -7.42 -7.50 -21.44
N TYR A 133 -7.27 -7.97 -22.67
CA TYR A 133 -5.97 -8.24 -23.26
C TYR A 133 -5.23 -6.99 -23.71
N ILE A 134 -5.90 -5.84 -23.81
CA ILE A 134 -5.27 -4.57 -24.20
C ILE A 134 -4.68 -3.89 -22.96
N ARG A 135 -5.44 -3.91 -21.87
CA ARG A 135 -5.01 -3.30 -20.60
C ARG A 135 -4.23 -4.24 -19.70
N ASN A 136 -4.05 -5.50 -20.11
CA ASN A 136 -3.45 -6.57 -19.30
C ASN A 136 -4.08 -6.66 -17.90
N THR A 137 -5.42 -6.54 -17.85
CA THR A 137 -6.17 -6.65 -16.62
C THR A 137 -6.97 -7.94 -16.61
N SER A 138 -7.13 -8.52 -15.43
CA SER A 138 -8.05 -9.64 -15.23
C SER A 138 -8.80 -9.49 -13.92
N MET A 139 -10.04 -10.01 -13.90
CA MET A 139 -10.91 -10.00 -12.74
C MET A 139 -11.49 -11.40 -12.55
N ARG A 140 -11.53 -11.87 -11.32
CA ARG A 140 -12.11 -13.15 -10.92
C ARG A 140 -12.88 -12.93 -9.63
N GLY A 141 -14.18 -13.13 -9.65
CA GLY A 141 -15.02 -12.90 -8.49
C GLY A 141 -16.49 -13.10 -8.80
N VAL A 142 -17.33 -12.47 -7.99
CA VAL A 142 -18.78 -12.46 -8.17
C VAL A 142 -19.26 -11.05 -8.41
N ILE A 143 -20.17 -10.91 -9.38
CA ILE A 143 -20.93 -9.69 -9.63
C ILE A 143 -22.37 -9.86 -9.15
N ASP A 144 -22.87 -8.91 -8.38
CA ASP A 144 -24.30 -8.77 -8.10
C ASP A 144 -24.89 -7.61 -8.92
N VAL A 145 -26.06 -7.84 -9.54
CA VAL A 145 -26.68 -6.90 -10.49
C VAL A 145 -28.14 -6.57 -10.15
N GLU A 146 -28.55 -6.59 -8.88
CA GLU A 146 -29.94 -6.30 -8.51
C GLU A 146 -30.32 -4.82 -8.69
N ASN A 147 -29.67 -3.90 -7.97
CA ASN A 147 -29.95 -2.46 -8.00
C ASN A 147 -28.70 -1.58 -8.20
N THR A 148 -27.53 -2.16 -7.94
CA THR A 148 -26.20 -1.58 -8.03
C THR A 148 -25.31 -2.64 -8.68
N ILE A 149 -24.28 -2.23 -9.43
CA ILE A 149 -23.23 -3.17 -9.78
C ILE A 149 -22.30 -3.23 -8.58
N SER A 150 -22.20 -4.41 -7.99
CA SER A 150 -21.13 -4.73 -7.08
C SER A 150 -20.23 -5.81 -7.65
N PHE A 151 -18.97 -5.76 -7.28
CA PHE A 151 -17.98 -6.79 -7.56
C PHE A 151 -17.31 -7.16 -6.24
N SER A 152 -17.17 -8.45 -5.98
CA SER A 152 -16.39 -8.99 -4.87
C SER A 152 -15.45 -10.06 -5.40
N GLY A 153 -14.15 -9.89 -5.20
CA GLY A 153 -13.16 -10.83 -5.72
C GLY A 153 -11.76 -10.25 -5.85
N HIS A 154 -11.02 -10.83 -6.79
CA HIS A 154 -9.65 -10.48 -7.13
C HIS A 154 -9.60 -9.75 -8.47
N MET A 155 -8.81 -8.67 -8.52
CA MET A 155 -8.42 -8.02 -9.75
C MET A 155 -6.90 -8.00 -9.85
N GLN A 156 -6.39 -8.15 -11.06
CA GLN A 156 -4.97 -8.08 -11.35
C GLN A 156 -4.74 -7.13 -12.52
N VAL A 157 -3.72 -6.28 -12.37
CA VAL A 157 -3.18 -5.44 -13.43
C VAL A 157 -1.73 -5.85 -13.63
N ILE A 158 -1.35 -6.15 -14.88
CA ILE A 158 0.03 -6.44 -15.26
C ILE A 158 0.57 -5.24 -16.04
N GLU A 159 1.55 -4.56 -15.46
CA GLU A 159 2.29 -3.49 -16.10
C GLU A 159 3.43 -4.15 -16.89
N ASP A 160 3.41 -4.04 -18.22
CA ASP A 160 4.43 -4.63 -19.08
C ASP A 160 4.88 -3.59 -20.12
N ASP A 161 5.81 -2.73 -19.72
CA ASP A 161 6.44 -1.76 -20.61
C ASP A 161 7.91 -2.14 -20.92
N THR A 162 8.57 -1.38 -21.77
CA THR A 162 9.95 -1.68 -22.22
C THR A 162 10.99 -1.69 -21.08
N ASN A 163 10.71 -1.03 -19.97
CA ASN A 163 11.65 -0.81 -18.86
C ASN A 163 11.17 -1.35 -17.51
N HIS A 164 9.90 -1.74 -17.40
CA HIS A 164 9.27 -2.12 -16.14
C HIS A 164 8.27 -3.25 -16.33
N PHE A 165 8.37 -4.24 -15.45
CA PHE A 165 7.38 -5.30 -15.30
C PHE A 165 6.83 -5.25 -13.88
N GLY A 166 5.52 -5.05 -13.77
CA GLY A 166 4.80 -4.91 -12.51
C GLY A 166 3.57 -5.81 -12.46
N VAL A 167 3.22 -6.27 -11.27
CA VAL A 167 1.93 -6.93 -11.01
C VAL A 167 1.29 -6.27 -9.82
N ILE A 168 0.09 -5.74 -10.01
CA ILE A 168 -0.72 -5.15 -8.94
C ILE A 168 -1.95 -6.03 -8.75
N ASN A 169 -2.12 -6.55 -7.54
CA ASN A 169 -3.29 -7.32 -7.14
C ASN A 169 -4.17 -6.45 -6.26
N SER A 170 -5.48 -6.49 -6.50
CA SER A 170 -6.50 -5.94 -5.61
C SER A 170 -7.44 -7.07 -5.18
N MET A 171 -7.76 -7.17 -3.89
CA MET A 171 -8.68 -8.15 -3.34
C MET A 171 -9.67 -7.44 -2.42
N GLY A 172 -10.96 -7.64 -2.64
CA GLY A 172 -12.00 -7.04 -1.81
C GLY A 172 -13.28 -6.81 -2.59
N TYR A 173 -13.98 -5.76 -2.23
CA TYR A 173 -15.30 -5.46 -2.76
C TYR A 173 -15.41 -4.01 -3.25
N ILE A 174 -16.21 -3.83 -4.30
CA ILE A 174 -16.56 -2.56 -4.92
C ILE A 174 -18.06 -2.56 -5.13
N GLU A 175 -18.76 -1.50 -4.75
CA GLU A 175 -20.16 -1.25 -5.07
C GLU A 175 -20.38 0.23 -5.37
N ASN A 176 -20.67 0.53 -6.64
CA ASN A 176 -20.67 1.90 -7.13
C ASN A 176 -19.34 2.60 -6.75
N ASP A 177 -19.42 3.73 -6.05
CA ASP A 177 -18.27 4.49 -5.57
C ASP A 177 -17.70 3.93 -4.25
N ASN A 178 -18.45 3.10 -3.52
CA ASN A 178 -17.96 2.49 -2.28
C ASN A 178 -17.03 1.34 -2.59
N TYR A 179 -15.93 1.24 -1.85
CA TYR A 179 -15.08 0.06 -1.95
C TYR A 179 -14.32 -0.18 -0.66
N ALA A 180 -13.90 -1.43 -0.48
CA ALA A 180 -13.00 -1.88 0.58
C ALA A 180 -12.08 -2.94 -0.02
N ILE A 181 -10.84 -2.56 -0.31
CA ILE A 181 -9.88 -3.38 -1.05
C ILE A 181 -8.51 -3.38 -0.39
N GLN A 182 -7.87 -4.55 -0.41
CA GLN A 182 -6.44 -4.68 -0.19
C GLN A 182 -5.73 -4.64 -1.54
N ILE A 183 -4.69 -3.81 -1.66
CA ILE A 183 -3.77 -3.77 -2.79
C ILE A 183 -2.42 -4.35 -2.36
N SER A 184 -1.87 -5.24 -3.19
CA SER A 184 -0.57 -5.85 -2.96
C SER A 184 0.17 -6.11 -4.28
N SER A 185 1.49 -6.36 -4.20
CA SER A 185 2.31 -6.76 -5.33
C SER A 185 3.28 -7.86 -4.91
N PRO A 186 3.58 -8.85 -5.75
CA PRO A 186 4.66 -9.80 -5.50
C PRO A 186 6.05 -9.15 -5.53
N PHE A 187 6.15 -7.89 -5.99
CA PHE A 187 7.37 -7.10 -6.10
C PHE A 187 7.39 -5.90 -5.14
N ASP A 188 6.50 -5.88 -4.15
CA ASP A 188 6.46 -4.86 -3.10
C ASP A 188 6.33 -5.55 -1.73
N THR A 189 6.91 -4.96 -0.69
CA THR A 189 6.76 -5.43 0.70
C THR A 189 5.63 -4.71 1.44
N VAL A 190 5.03 -3.70 0.81
CA VAL A 190 3.98 -2.87 1.41
C VAL A 190 2.61 -3.34 0.93
N ASN A 191 1.75 -3.72 1.88
CA ASN A 191 0.34 -3.91 1.61
C ASN A 191 -0.40 -2.59 1.83
N ARG A 192 -1.40 -2.30 1.01
CA ARG A 192 -2.25 -1.12 1.19
C ARG A 192 -3.69 -1.56 1.38
N TYR A 193 -4.35 -1.05 2.40
CA TYR A 193 -5.77 -1.27 2.66
C TYR A 193 -6.48 0.05 2.40
N MET A 194 -7.44 0.03 1.48
CA MET A 194 -8.14 1.23 1.05
C MET A 194 -9.64 1.03 1.20
N SER A 195 -10.32 2.01 1.81
CA SER A 195 -11.77 2.06 1.76
C SER A 195 -12.30 3.45 1.44
N HIS A 196 -13.44 3.50 0.78
CA HIS A 196 -14.25 4.70 0.55
C HIS A 196 -15.71 4.36 0.84
N ARG A 197 -16.40 5.28 1.53
CA ARG A 197 -17.75 5.06 2.07
C ARG A 197 -18.76 6.09 1.56
N GLY A 198 -18.48 6.71 0.40
CA GLY A 198 -19.35 7.70 -0.22
C GLY A 198 -19.28 9.08 0.42
N ASP A 199 -18.33 9.30 1.32
CA ASP A 199 -18.05 10.58 1.99
C ASP A 199 -17.04 11.45 1.23
N GLY A 200 -16.56 10.98 0.07
CA GLY A 200 -15.52 11.63 -0.73
C GLY A 200 -14.10 11.41 -0.21
N VAL A 201 -13.92 10.61 0.86
CA VAL A 201 -12.62 10.35 1.49
C VAL A 201 -12.21 8.90 1.28
N ILE A 202 -11.01 8.70 0.75
CA ILE A 202 -10.35 7.41 0.72
C ILE A 202 -9.47 7.29 1.95
N TYR A 203 -9.79 6.34 2.81
CA TYR A 203 -9.00 5.95 3.97
C TYR A 203 -7.94 4.95 3.52
N VAL A 204 -6.66 5.28 3.71
CA VAL A 204 -5.54 4.44 3.26
C VAL A 204 -4.69 4.04 4.45
N THR A 205 -4.54 2.74 4.67
CA THR A 205 -3.56 2.16 5.59
C THR A 205 -2.47 1.47 4.77
N GLU A 206 -1.22 1.91 4.92
CA GLU A 206 -0.05 1.24 4.37
C GLU A 206 0.62 0.42 5.47
N ASP A 207 0.71 -0.90 5.28
CA ASP A 207 1.37 -1.82 6.18
C ASP A 207 2.78 -2.15 5.69
N TYR A 208 3.77 -1.67 6.45
CA TYR A 208 5.19 -1.88 6.23
C TYR A 208 5.74 -3.04 7.07
N SER A 209 4.89 -3.86 7.70
CA SER A 209 5.33 -4.92 8.63
C SER A 209 6.36 -5.88 8.02
N SER A 210 6.31 -6.13 6.72
CA SER A 210 7.27 -6.95 5.98
C SER A 210 8.48 -6.19 5.41
N ASP A 211 8.52 -4.85 5.52
CA ASP A 211 9.62 -3.97 5.10
C ASP A 211 10.67 -3.79 6.23
N PHE A 212 11.86 -3.27 5.88
CA PHE A 212 12.97 -2.97 6.81
C PHE A 212 12.97 -1.52 7.32
N LYS A 213 11.88 -0.79 7.08
CA LYS A 213 11.73 0.58 7.56
C LYS A 213 11.41 0.57 9.06
N SER A 214 11.74 1.69 9.71
CA SER A 214 11.35 1.96 11.10
C SER A 214 9.85 2.17 11.27
N ILE A 215 9.11 2.31 10.16
CA ILE A 215 7.66 2.44 10.11
C ILE A 215 7.04 1.04 10.10
N LYS A 216 5.97 0.88 10.88
CA LYS A 216 5.10 -0.30 10.86
C LYS A 216 3.84 -0.03 10.06
N LEU A 217 3.12 1.05 10.41
CA LEU A 217 1.88 1.45 9.74
C LEU A 217 1.94 2.93 9.35
N LYS A 218 1.29 3.28 8.26
CA LYS A 218 0.98 4.67 7.91
C LYS A 218 -0.49 4.79 7.53
N LEU A 219 -1.18 5.75 8.13
CA LEU A 219 -2.57 6.10 7.84
C LEU A 219 -2.59 7.44 7.12
N THR A 220 -3.31 7.53 6.01
CA THR A 220 -3.51 8.76 5.22
C THR A 220 -4.93 8.83 4.68
N PHE A 221 -5.35 10.04 4.30
CA PHE A 221 -6.66 10.32 3.72
C PHE A 221 -6.47 10.97 2.36
N LEU A 222 -7.12 10.43 1.33
CA LEU A 222 -7.06 10.97 -0.03
C LEU A 222 -8.45 11.43 -0.47
N ASP A 223 -8.49 12.45 -1.31
CA ASP A 223 -9.68 12.86 -2.03
C ASP A 223 -10.10 11.76 -3.01
N PHE A 224 -11.38 11.40 -3.03
CA PHE A 224 -11.86 10.34 -3.91
C PHE A 224 -11.65 10.66 -5.39
N GLU A 225 -11.85 11.91 -5.81
CA GLU A 225 -11.73 12.30 -7.22
C GLU A 225 -10.27 12.47 -7.64
N THR A 226 -9.55 13.35 -6.95
CA THR A 226 -8.21 13.77 -7.36
C THR A 226 -7.10 12.84 -6.87
N LYS A 227 -7.40 11.95 -5.91
CA LYS A 227 -6.44 11.08 -5.21
C LYS A 227 -5.34 11.86 -4.47
N ILE A 228 -5.57 13.14 -4.20
CA ILE A 228 -4.66 14.06 -3.50
C ILE A 228 -4.82 13.89 -1.97
N ASN A 229 -3.74 14.10 -1.20
CA ASN A 229 -3.81 14.05 0.26
C ASN A 229 -4.70 15.17 0.86
N LEU A 230 -5.55 14.81 1.82
CA LEU A 230 -6.53 15.72 2.43
C LEU A 230 -6.07 16.43 3.71
N GLY A 231 -4.87 16.14 4.22
CA GLY A 231 -4.22 17.00 5.20
C GLY A 231 -3.40 16.32 6.28
N PHE A 232 -3.70 15.08 6.68
CA PHE A 232 -3.00 14.44 7.81
C PHE A 232 -2.50 13.04 7.52
N ALA A 233 -1.41 12.66 8.21
CA ALA A 233 -0.90 11.30 8.28
C ALA A 233 -0.61 10.89 9.72
N ALA A 234 -0.85 9.62 10.04
CA ALA A 234 -0.35 8.98 11.26
C ALA A 234 0.68 7.92 10.91
N ILE A 235 1.80 7.88 11.62
CA ILE A 235 2.88 6.93 11.41
C ILE A 235 3.11 6.18 12.72
N GLN A 236 2.95 4.85 12.69
CA GLN A 236 3.34 4.00 13.81
C GLN A 236 4.77 3.51 13.61
N TYR A 237 5.65 3.77 14.57
CA TYR A 237 7.01 3.25 14.53
C TYR A 237 7.11 1.84 15.10
N ARG A 238 7.87 0.97 14.42
CA ARG A 238 8.07 -0.43 14.78
C ARG A 238 8.76 -0.62 16.14
N GLU A 239 9.81 0.16 16.40
CA GLU A 239 10.66 -0.03 17.58
C GLU A 239 9.97 0.38 18.89
N THR A 240 9.15 1.43 18.83
CA THR A 240 8.53 2.02 20.02
C THR A 240 7.05 1.69 20.13
N GLY A 241 6.39 1.31 19.03
CA GLY A 241 4.93 1.23 18.93
C GLY A 241 4.23 2.60 18.95
N ASN A 242 4.99 3.69 19.11
CA ASN A 242 4.45 5.03 19.24
C ASN A 242 3.97 5.57 17.90
N TRP A 243 2.90 6.36 17.96
CA TRP A 243 2.37 7.11 16.85
C TRP A 243 3.01 8.50 16.78
N ALA A 244 3.31 8.94 15.56
CA ALA A 244 3.60 10.34 15.24
C ALA A 244 2.61 10.84 14.19
N TYR A 245 2.15 12.08 14.38
CA TYR A 245 1.17 12.70 13.51
C TYR A 245 1.80 13.85 12.73
N HIS A 246 1.44 13.95 11.47
CA HIS A 246 1.99 14.92 10.55
C HIS A 246 0.89 15.58 9.73
N GLU A 247 1.06 16.87 9.47
CA GLU A 247 0.34 17.55 8.42
C GLU A 247 0.99 17.23 7.06
N MET A 248 0.17 17.05 6.03
CA MET A 248 0.52 16.57 4.71
C MET A 248 0.14 17.60 3.67
N SER A 249 1.08 17.93 2.78
CA SER A 249 0.78 18.70 1.57
C SER A 249 -0.09 17.87 0.60
N PRO A 250 -0.81 18.52 -0.33
CA PRO A 250 -1.43 17.85 -1.48
C PRO A 250 -0.47 16.89 -2.24
N THR A 251 0.80 17.24 -2.33
CA THR A 251 1.86 16.46 -3.01
C THR A 251 2.50 15.35 -2.16
N ASN A 252 1.82 14.89 -1.09
CA ASN A 252 2.28 13.79 -0.22
C ASN A 252 3.59 14.06 0.55
N GLN A 253 3.95 15.32 0.77
CA GLN A 253 5.10 15.74 1.59
C GLN A 253 4.66 16.06 3.03
N TYR A 254 5.49 15.67 4.01
CA TYR A 254 5.30 16.06 5.40
C TYR A 254 5.63 17.54 5.57
N LEU A 255 4.64 18.33 6.01
CA LEU A 255 4.83 19.76 6.28
C LEU A 255 5.40 19.98 7.67
N GLN A 256 4.73 19.45 8.69
CA GLN A 256 5.14 19.60 10.09
C GLN A 256 4.60 18.46 10.96
N LYS A 257 5.25 18.26 12.12
CA LYS A 257 4.73 17.39 13.18
C LYS A 257 3.62 18.12 13.93
N VAL A 258 2.55 17.41 14.25
CA VAL A 258 1.38 17.94 14.94
C VAL A 258 0.98 17.01 16.08
N SER A 259 0.16 17.50 17.00
CA SER A 259 -0.54 16.69 17.98
C SER A 259 -2.00 16.60 17.55
N ILE A 260 -2.54 15.40 17.43
CA ILE A 260 -3.95 15.19 17.09
C ILE A 260 -4.55 14.30 18.18
N GLU A 261 -5.80 14.58 18.52
CA GLU A 261 -6.56 13.70 19.40
C GLU A 261 -6.58 12.26 18.86
N ASN A 262 -6.25 11.28 19.72
CA ASN A 262 -6.09 9.88 19.30
C ASN A 262 -7.35 9.30 18.63
N SER A 263 -8.53 9.81 18.98
CA SER A 263 -9.81 9.36 18.42
C SER A 263 -9.98 9.64 16.93
N PHE A 264 -9.23 10.61 16.38
CA PHE A 264 -9.31 11.02 14.98
C PHE A 264 -9.02 9.89 13.98
N PHE A 265 -8.02 9.05 14.28
CA PHE A 265 -7.62 7.95 13.39
C PHE A 265 -8.44 6.66 13.59
N ASN A 266 -9.41 6.64 14.50
CA ASN A 266 -10.26 5.46 14.71
C ASN A 266 -11.01 5.09 13.42
N SER A 267 -11.44 6.07 12.61
CA SER A 267 -12.09 5.82 11.32
C SER A 267 -11.18 5.06 10.34
N SER A 268 -9.88 5.38 10.31
CA SER A 268 -8.89 4.69 9.49
C SER A 268 -8.63 3.26 9.97
N ILE A 269 -8.58 3.03 11.28
CA ILE A 269 -8.43 1.70 11.87
C ILE A 269 -9.66 0.84 11.59
N GLU A 270 -10.87 1.41 11.71
CA GLU A 270 -12.11 0.70 11.34
C GLU A 270 -12.21 0.46 9.83
N SER A 271 -11.63 1.33 9.00
CA SER A 271 -11.48 1.11 7.56
C SER A 271 -10.64 -0.14 7.28
N GLU A 272 -9.48 -0.30 7.92
CA GLU A 272 -8.64 -1.49 7.78
C GLU A 272 -9.42 -2.77 8.13
N LYS A 273 -10.15 -2.79 9.25
CA LYS A 273 -11.00 -3.93 9.64
C LYS A 273 -12.06 -4.23 8.58
N THR A 274 -12.68 -3.19 8.03
CA THR A 274 -13.67 -3.31 6.96
C THR A 274 -13.06 -3.99 5.73
N VAL A 275 -11.84 -3.58 5.35
CA VAL A 275 -11.11 -4.20 4.24
C VAL A 275 -10.79 -5.66 4.51
N LEU A 276 -10.34 -6.03 5.72
CA LEU A 276 -10.05 -7.42 6.07
C LEU A 276 -11.29 -8.32 6.00
N VAL A 277 -12.46 -7.82 6.41
CA VAL A 277 -13.73 -8.54 6.26
C VAL A 277 -14.10 -8.70 4.79
N ALA A 278 -13.98 -7.63 4.00
CA ALA A 278 -14.24 -7.67 2.55
C ALA A 278 -13.28 -8.61 1.82
N GLU A 279 -12.00 -8.62 2.18
CA GLU A 279 -10.98 -9.52 1.64
C GLU A 279 -11.34 -11.00 1.88
N HIS A 280 -11.86 -11.32 3.07
CA HIS A 280 -12.26 -12.70 3.37
C HIS A 280 -13.40 -13.17 2.47
N LYS A 281 -14.43 -12.35 2.28
CA LYS A 281 -15.53 -12.65 1.35
C LYS A 281 -15.05 -12.73 -0.09
N ALA A 282 -14.23 -11.76 -0.52
CA ALA A 282 -13.66 -11.71 -1.86
C ALA A 282 -12.82 -12.96 -2.19
N LYS A 283 -12.11 -13.55 -1.22
CA LYS A 283 -11.40 -14.83 -1.41
C LYS A 283 -12.33 -15.99 -1.72
N GLN A 284 -13.52 -16.02 -1.12
CA GLN A 284 -14.53 -17.05 -1.41
C GLN A 284 -15.08 -16.87 -2.83
N ASP A 285 -15.44 -15.63 -3.18
CA ASP A 285 -15.98 -15.29 -4.50
C ASP A 285 -14.96 -15.50 -5.62
N TYR A 286 -13.70 -15.18 -5.34
CA TYR A 286 -12.57 -15.51 -6.21
C TYR A 286 -12.47 -17.02 -6.47
N GLN A 287 -12.63 -17.83 -5.43
CA GLN A 287 -12.56 -19.29 -5.57
C GLN A 287 -13.70 -19.84 -6.43
N GLU A 288 -14.91 -19.29 -6.29
CA GLU A 288 -16.05 -19.65 -7.16
C GLU A 288 -15.77 -19.31 -8.62
N ALA A 289 -15.20 -18.13 -8.90
CA ALA A 289 -14.79 -17.74 -10.24
C ALA A 289 -13.67 -18.62 -10.81
N ILE A 290 -12.71 -19.06 -9.97
CA ILE A 290 -11.66 -20.01 -10.37
C ILE A 290 -12.26 -21.37 -10.75
N ASP A 291 -13.26 -21.84 -10.02
CA ASP A 291 -13.95 -23.09 -10.34
C ASP A 291 -14.70 -22.98 -11.68
N LEU A 292 -15.36 -21.85 -11.93
CA LEU A 292 -15.97 -21.54 -13.21
C LEU A 292 -14.94 -21.49 -14.36
N GLU A 293 -13.82 -20.79 -14.16
CA GLU A 293 -12.70 -20.71 -15.12
C GLU A 293 -12.21 -22.11 -15.47
N ARG A 294 -11.97 -22.95 -14.45
CA ARG A 294 -11.50 -24.34 -14.62
C ARG A 294 -12.48 -25.20 -15.41
N ILE A 295 -13.78 -25.12 -15.12
CA ILE A 295 -14.81 -25.85 -15.87
C ILE A 295 -14.78 -25.45 -17.35
N TYR A 296 -14.74 -24.15 -17.63
CA TYR A 296 -14.73 -23.65 -19.00
C TYR A 296 -13.42 -23.96 -19.73
N THR A 297 -12.27 -23.69 -19.13
CA THR A 297 -10.94 -23.90 -19.72
C THR A 297 -10.65 -25.37 -19.98
N ASN A 298 -11.05 -26.30 -19.10
CA ASN A 298 -10.94 -27.74 -19.37
C ASN A 298 -11.67 -28.16 -20.65
N ARG A 299 -12.77 -27.49 -21.01
CA ARG A 299 -13.53 -27.75 -22.23
C ARG A 299 -12.82 -27.27 -23.49
N VAL A 300 -12.10 -26.15 -23.42
CA VAL A 300 -11.56 -25.46 -24.61
C VAL A 300 -10.04 -25.59 -24.78
N CYS A 301 -9.28 -25.71 -23.70
CA CYS A 301 -7.81 -25.75 -23.73
C CYS A 301 -7.26 -27.17 -23.89
N SER A 302 -8.03 -28.20 -23.54
CA SER A 302 -7.56 -29.60 -23.52
C SER A 302 -7.95 -30.42 -24.74
N LYS A 303 -8.66 -29.83 -25.73
CA LYS A 303 -9.17 -30.56 -26.90
C LYS A 303 -8.24 -30.42 -28.10
N GLU A 304 -7.86 -31.55 -28.70
CA GLU A 304 -7.13 -31.56 -29.98
C GLU A 304 -7.98 -31.02 -31.13
N ASN A 305 -9.26 -31.40 -31.17
CA ASN A 305 -10.26 -30.94 -32.13
C ASN A 305 -11.25 -29.99 -31.44
N LEU A 306 -10.95 -28.69 -31.54
CA LEU A 306 -11.72 -27.61 -30.93
C LEU A 306 -12.69 -27.00 -31.95
N ASP A 307 -13.98 -27.01 -31.62
CA ASP A 307 -14.99 -26.29 -32.39
C ASP A 307 -14.87 -24.79 -32.13
N VAL A 308 -14.22 -24.08 -33.06
CA VAL A 308 -14.04 -22.64 -32.97
C VAL A 308 -15.32 -21.93 -33.42
N PRO A 309 -15.84 -20.96 -32.65
CA PRO A 309 -17.00 -20.17 -33.06
C PRO A 309 -16.82 -19.54 -34.44
N LYS A 310 -17.90 -19.52 -35.24
CA LYS A 310 -17.89 -18.89 -36.57
C LYS A 310 -17.41 -17.44 -36.48
N GLY A 311 -16.48 -17.07 -37.35
CA GLY A 311 -15.90 -15.72 -37.37
C GLY A 311 -14.74 -15.51 -36.40
N MET A 312 -14.31 -16.54 -35.66
CA MET A 312 -13.10 -16.51 -34.85
C MET A 312 -12.00 -17.41 -35.41
N THR A 313 -10.75 -17.03 -35.15
CA THR A 313 -9.59 -17.89 -35.41
C THR A 313 -9.30 -18.74 -34.17
N LYS A 314 -8.66 -19.91 -34.35
CA LYS A 314 -8.24 -20.76 -33.23
C LYS A 314 -7.41 -19.97 -32.22
N ASN A 315 -6.44 -19.17 -32.69
CA ASN A 315 -5.56 -18.37 -31.83
C ASN A 315 -6.34 -17.37 -30.95
N LYS A 316 -7.29 -16.62 -31.54
CA LYS A 316 -8.14 -15.69 -30.77
C LYS A 316 -8.97 -16.44 -29.74
N TYR A 317 -9.56 -17.57 -30.13
CA TYR A 317 -10.44 -18.35 -29.27
C TYR A 317 -9.70 -19.04 -28.10
N THR A 318 -8.47 -19.48 -28.30
CA THR A 318 -7.66 -20.15 -27.26
C THR A 318 -6.74 -19.20 -26.48
N LYS A 319 -6.87 -17.88 -26.65
CA LYS A 319 -5.99 -16.89 -26.02
C LYS A 319 -5.99 -16.99 -24.49
N ILE A 320 -7.13 -17.32 -23.88
CA ILE A 320 -7.24 -17.56 -22.43
C ILE A 320 -6.31 -18.65 -21.92
N CYS A 321 -6.09 -19.69 -22.74
CA CYS A 321 -5.31 -20.87 -22.35
C CYS A 321 -3.82 -20.54 -22.13
N VAL A 322 -3.35 -19.41 -22.67
CA VAL A 322 -1.95 -18.99 -22.63
C VAL A 322 -1.77 -17.59 -22.02
N TYR A 323 -2.85 -16.98 -21.51
CA TYR A 323 -2.84 -15.60 -21.04
C TYR A 323 -1.80 -15.36 -19.94
N ASN A 324 -1.70 -16.26 -18.95
CA ASN A 324 -0.71 -16.12 -17.89
C ASN A 324 0.70 -16.53 -18.35
N ASP A 325 0.79 -17.49 -19.27
CA ASP A 325 2.07 -18.04 -19.73
C ASP A 325 2.90 -17.01 -20.49
N GLN A 326 2.26 -16.07 -21.19
CA GLN A 326 2.98 -15.01 -21.92
C GLN A 326 3.81 -14.10 -21.00
N PHE A 327 3.42 -13.97 -19.72
CA PHE A 327 4.10 -13.13 -18.74
C PHE A 327 5.09 -13.90 -17.86
N ARG A 328 5.09 -15.24 -17.92
CA ARG A 328 5.82 -16.10 -16.98
C ARG A 328 7.31 -15.77 -16.89
N SER A 329 7.98 -15.63 -18.03
CA SER A 329 9.43 -15.35 -18.04
C SER A 329 9.77 -13.98 -17.44
N LYS A 330 8.98 -12.94 -17.75
CA LYS A 330 9.18 -11.59 -17.19
C LYS A 330 8.86 -11.56 -15.70
N PHE A 331 7.81 -12.26 -15.28
CA PHE A 331 7.45 -12.42 -13.89
C PHE A 331 8.58 -13.08 -13.08
N GLU A 332 9.12 -14.19 -13.57
CA GLU A 332 10.22 -14.91 -12.91
C GLU A 332 11.47 -14.03 -12.81
N ALA A 333 11.80 -13.27 -13.86
CA ALA A 333 12.92 -12.34 -13.85
C ALA A 333 12.73 -11.20 -12.83
N ALA A 334 11.58 -10.53 -12.84
CA ALA A 334 11.23 -9.46 -11.90
C ALA A 334 11.19 -9.98 -10.45
N LYS A 335 10.68 -11.20 -10.24
CA LYS A 335 10.66 -11.85 -8.93
C LYS A 335 12.08 -12.13 -8.42
N ALA A 336 12.95 -12.64 -9.27
CA ALA A 336 14.34 -12.91 -8.91
C ALA A 336 15.10 -11.62 -8.57
N GLU A 337 14.89 -10.54 -9.33
CA GLU A 337 15.47 -9.22 -9.03
C GLU A 337 14.97 -8.66 -7.71
N PHE A 338 13.66 -8.73 -7.46
CA PHE A 338 13.06 -8.31 -6.20
C PHE A 338 13.62 -9.10 -5.01
N ASP A 339 13.70 -10.43 -5.13
CA ASP A 339 14.23 -11.29 -4.07
C ASP A 339 15.70 -10.98 -3.76
N LEU A 340 16.52 -10.73 -4.79
CA LEU A 340 17.90 -10.30 -4.63
C LEU A 340 17.99 -8.93 -3.92
N SER A 341 17.18 -7.97 -4.33
CA SER A 341 17.10 -6.64 -3.71
C SER A 341 16.68 -6.73 -2.24
N LEU A 342 15.70 -7.57 -1.94
CA LEU A 342 15.21 -7.83 -0.59
C LEU A 342 16.30 -8.49 0.27
N ALA A 343 17.02 -9.47 -0.25
CA ALA A 343 18.15 -10.11 0.43
C ALA A 343 19.27 -9.12 0.76
N ARG A 344 19.61 -8.22 -0.19
CA ARG A 344 20.59 -7.16 0.05
C ARG A 344 20.14 -6.21 1.17
N LYS A 345 18.89 -5.75 1.14
CA LYS A 345 18.33 -4.89 2.19
C LYS A 345 18.34 -5.57 3.57
N ARG A 346 18.06 -6.88 3.63
CA ARG A 346 18.15 -7.69 4.87
C ARG A 346 19.56 -7.66 5.44
N GLU A 347 20.57 -7.87 4.61
CA GLU A 347 21.96 -7.91 5.05
C GLU A 347 22.45 -6.53 5.49
N GLU A 348 22.14 -5.47 4.74
CA GLU A 348 22.44 -4.09 5.13
C GLU A 348 21.81 -3.73 6.48
N HIS A 349 20.55 -4.13 6.70
CA HIS A 349 19.86 -3.89 7.97
C HIS A 349 20.51 -4.65 9.12
N ARG A 350 20.87 -5.93 8.92
CA ARG A 350 21.59 -6.74 9.91
C ARG A 350 22.93 -6.12 10.27
N SER A 351 23.73 -5.74 9.27
CA SER A 351 25.03 -5.09 9.46
C SER A 351 24.91 -3.79 10.25
N LYS A 352 23.89 -2.96 9.97
CA LYS A 352 23.60 -1.74 10.74
C LYS A 352 23.25 -2.05 12.19
N GLN A 353 22.44 -3.07 12.45
CA GLN A 353 22.09 -3.48 13.82
C GLN A 353 23.31 -3.98 14.60
N GLU A 354 24.17 -4.79 13.98
CA GLU A 354 25.41 -5.25 14.60
C GLU A 354 26.37 -4.10 14.91
N MET A 355 26.50 -3.14 13.99
CA MET A 355 27.32 -1.94 14.20
C MET A 355 26.79 -1.10 15.37
N GLN A 356 25.47 -0.90 15.45
CA GLN A 356 24.85 -0.18 16.57
C GLN A 356 25.05 -0.90 17.90
N LEU A 357 24.94 -2.23 17.92
CA LEU A 357 25.19 -3.04 19.13
C LEU A 357 26.65 -2.92 19.58
N LYS A 358 27.61 -3.03 18.66
CA LYS A 358 29.03 -2.83 18.94
C LYS A 358 29.28 -1.43 19.52
N LEU A 359 28.72 -0.39 18.90
CA LEU A 359 28.85 0.99 19.39
C LEU A 359 28.26 1.17 20.79
N ARG A 360 27.11 0.58 21.09
CA ARG A 360 26.50 0.62 22.43
C ARG A 360 27.40 -0.07 23.46
N ASN A 361 27.95 -1.23 23.12
CA ASN A 361 28.87 -1.96 24.00
C ASN A 361 30.16 -1.16 24.26
N THR A 362 30.76 -0.57 23.23
CA THR A 362 31.93 0.30 23.38
C THR A 362 31.63 1.49 24.29
N LYS A 363 30.51 2.18 24.10
CA LYS A 363 30.10 3.30 24.96
C LYS A 363 29.86 2.87 26.41
N ALA A 364 29.28 1.69 26.63
CA ALA A 364 29.07 1.15 27.97
C ALA A 364 30.41 0.87 28.68
N VAL A 365 31.37 0.25 27.97
CA VAL A 365 32.72 -0.01 28.49
C VAL A 365 33.46 1.29 28.78
N GLU A 366 33.42 2.27 27.88
CA GLU A 366 34.03 3.59 28.10
C GLU A 366 33.41 4.31 29.31
N SER A 367 32.09 4.25 29.47
CA SER A 367 31.40 4.84 30.63
C SER A 367 31.82 4.17 31.93
N GLN A 368 31.96 2.84 31.95
CA GLN A 368 32.44 2.11 33.12
C GLN A 368 33.90 2.47 33.44
N ALA A 369 34.76 2.57 32.43
CA ALA A 369 36.15 2.99 32.60
C ALA A 369 36.25 4.41 33.19
N ARG A 370 35.44 5.37 32.68
CA ARG A 370 35.37 6.73 33.22
C ARG A 370 34.86 6.78 34.66
N ALA A 371 33.86 5.96 35.00
CA ALA A 371 33.35 5.86 36.36
C ALA A 371 34.40 5.30 37.32
N ALA A 372 35.11 4.24 36.92
CA ALA A 372 36.20 3.64 37.69
C ALA A 372 37.36 4.63 37.90
N GLN A 373 37.75 5.37 36.85
CA GLN A 373 38.78 6.41 36.95
C GLN A 373 38.36 7.53 37.92
N SER A 374 37.12 8.00 37.80
CA SER A 374 36.59 9.04 38.70
C SER A 374 36.56 8.59 40.16
N GLN A 375 36.22 7.32 40.41
CA GLN A 375 36.27 6.71 41.74
C GLN A 375 37.71 6.63 42.25
N ALA A 376 38.66 6.17 41.45
CA ALA A 376 40.08 6.13 41.82
C ALA A 376 40.63 7.52 42.14
N ASP A 377 40.30 8.55 41.34
CA ASP A 377 40.71 9.93 41.58
C ASP A 377 40.07 10.51 42.85
N SER A 378 38.82 10.13 43.16
CA SER A 378 38.16 10.52 44.41
C SER A 378 38.82 9.87 45.63
N ALA A 379 39.15 8.57 45.55
CA ALA A 379 39.84 7.84 46.60
C ALA A 379 41.24 8.40 46.84
N ARG A 380 41.97 8.75 45.76
CA ARG A 380 43.28 9.39 45.84
C ARG A 380 43.21 10.74 46.54
N ARG A 381 42.26 11.59 46.16
CA ARG A 381 42.05 12.89 46.83
C ARG A 381 41.71 12.74 48.31
N GLN A 382 40.92 11.73 48.69
CA GLN A 382 40.64 11.43 50.09
C GLN A 382 41.89 10.98 50.85
N ALA A 383 42.71 10.11 50.23
CA ALA A 383 43.98 9.68 50.81
C ALA A 383 44.96 10.86 51.00
N ASP A 384 45.11 11.72 49.98
CA ASP A 384 45.99 12.90 50.03
C ASP A 384 45.52 13.90 51.11
N ALA A 385 44.20 14.09 51.26
CA ALA A 385 43.62 14.91 52.31
C ALA A 385 43.88 14.33 53.71
N ALA A 386 43.74 13.01 53.89
CA ALA A 386 44.02 12.33 55.15
C ALA A 386 45.50 12.44 55.55
N VAL A 387 46.42 12.27 54.59
CA VAL A 387 47.87 12.48 54.80
C VAL A 387 48.15 13.92 55.22
N SER A 388 47.58 14.91 54.52
CA SER A 388 47.76 16.33 54.84
C SER A 388 47.23 16.67 56.25
N GLN A 389 46.09 16.11 56.64
CA GLN A 389 45.52 16.29 57.98
C GLN A 389 46.42 15.68 59.07
N SER A 390 47.00 14.49 58.82
CA SER A 390 47.96 13.84 59.73
C SER A 390 49.25 14.64 59.88
N LEU A 391 49.78 15.22 58.80
CA LEU A 391 50.96 16.09 58.88
C LEU A 391 50.68 17.36 59.69
N ASN A 392 49.51 17.97 59.53
CA ASN A 392 49.10 19.15 60.30
C ASN A 392 48.89 18.84 61.78
N SER A 393 48.25 17.72 62.13
CA SER A 393 48.06 17.32 63.52
C SER A 393 49.41 17.01 64.20
N ASN A 394 50.32 16.31 63.52
CA ASN A 394 51.66 16.07 64.03
C ASN A 394 52.43 17.38 64.24
N ARG A 395 52.35 18.34 63.32
CA ARG A 395 52.98 19.67 63.48
C ARG A 395 52.46 20.41 64.71
N GLN A 396 51.15 20.36 65.00
CA GLN A 396 50.58 20.94 66.21
C GLN A 396 51.07 20.26 67.49
N VAL A 397 51.18 18.93 67.52
CA VAL A 397 51.71 18.18 68.67
C VAL A 397 53.18 18.51 68.93
N TYR A 398 53.99 18.69 67.87
CA TYR A 398 55.38 19.13 68.01
C TYR A 398 55.50 20.56 68.53
N CYS A 399 54.68 21.51 68.07
CA CYS A 399 54.68 22.88 68.61
C CYS A 399 54.15 22.96 70.06
N GLN A 400 53.34 22.00 70.52
CA GLN A 400 52.92 21.93 71.93
C GLN A 400 53.99 21.33 72.86
N LYS A 401 54.87 20.45 72.35
CA LYS A 401 55.96 19.83 73.12
C LYS A 401 57.25 20.65 73.15
N ALA A 402 57.50 21.49 72.14
CA ALA A 402 58.56 22.49 72.19
C ALA A 402 58.09 23.66 73.06
N GLY A 403 58.66 23.82 74.25
CA GLY A 403 58.33 24.90 75.19
C GLY A 403 58.47 26.32 74.59
N PRO A 404 58.08 27.36 75.33
CA PRO A 404 57.63 28.68 74.83
C PRO A 404 58.67 29.61 74.17
N LEU A 405 59.72 29.06 73.54
CA LEU A 405 60.80 29.86 72.92
C LEU A 405 60.96 29.67 71.40
N ILE A 406 60.09 28.91 70.73
CA ILE A 406 60.11 28.79 69.26
C ILE A 406 58.76 29.22 68.70
N MET A 407 58.70 30.41 68.12
CA MET A 407 57.53 30.85 67.35
C MET A 407 57.41 29.97 66.10
N CYS A 408 56.46 29.03 66.13
CA CYS A 408 55.98 28.32 64.95
C CYS A 408 55.13 29.30 64.11
N ASN A 409 55.67 29.87 63.03
CA ASN A 409 54.87 30.50 61.97
C ASN A 409 54.29 29.44 61.01
#